data_AF-A0A2E5SZ75-F1
#
_entry.id   AF-A0A2E5SZ75-F1
#
_cell.length_a   1.000
_cell.length_b   1.000
_cell.length_c   1.000
_cell.angle_alpha   90.00
_cell.angle_beta   90.00
_cell.angle_gamma   90.00
#
_symmetry.space_group_name_H-M   'P 1'
#
loop_
_entity.id
_entity.type
_entity.pdbx_description
1 polymer ?
#
loop_
_entity_poly.entity_id
_entity_poly.type
_entity_poly.pdbx_seq_one_letter_code
_entity_poly.pdbx_strand_id
1 'polypeptide(L)'
;MPDVEATVESIPQSELAKVTPTPSPMIIAASRTSIAIPKLLPTSTNIPVKPAATGTPTTVKAIILTKVFTPVPTLTPVPIPLTTTTPVAVATVPPSQILTPKPSKINNPRSSPVQIPRPTLEPKQSASTDFFWNDPLQPVTQRCNGNFEFTHKLANPSDIEAIGVSPGSHIAPHDHMAYWGTADIERHSNKSHDEQQVSEKVQLYNPVDIFFIDVSKNTKEWGATLYACNGHAIMLGHISEPSEELSLLLTENEPEPGCDKNSCRWLFPGLIPGGTPLFKSSGYTSGFDFGLSLAGLTAEELQKQPGYGYSITPWRTGGSGNAVCPLEYFKEPLRSEYIELLGDFNCGPFNQDVPGTAMGFWLNTPSTNIFPGYETKDEWDVDEWETIWLYQDFRKDAHSTYNITVGHNTFGLDSGPHAEYSYSASKNGPANLAWDNIKSGKNYCVELRVKENMFVISNDVHKILIVSLSEDAKKLTVEAIDKNKCGDGPWVFQGGEKTFYR
;
A
#
# COMPACT_ATOMS: atom_id res chain seq x y z
N MET A 1 3.90 -38.61 -44.95
CA MET A 1 4.21 -40.05 -45.13
C MET A 1 5.16 -40.13 -46.31
N PRO A 2 6.42 -40.52 -46.08
CA PRO A 2 6.77 -41.76 -45.39
C PRO A 2 7.32 -41.55 -43.97
N ASP A 3 7.12 -42.60 -43.17
CA ASP A 3 7.54 -42.78 -41.79
C ASP A 3 9.04 -43.00 -41.68
N VAL A 4 9.67 -42.33 -40.72
CA VAL A 4 10.95 -42.74 -40.16
C VAL A 4 10.81 -42.69 -38.64
N GLU A 5 10.71 -43.87 -38.06
CA GLU A 5 10.80 -44.13 -36.62
C GLU A 5 12.16 -43.66 -36.11
N ALA A 6 12.16 -42.71 -35.17
CA ALA A 6 13.33 -42.36 -34.37
C ALA A 6 13.18 -43.02 -32.99
N THR A 7 13.90 -44.12 -32.80
CA THR A 7 14.07 -44.82 -31.54
C THR A 7 14.85 -43.96 -30.56
N VAL A 8 14.26 -43.69 -29.40
CA VAL A 8 14.89 -42.99 -28.27
C VAL A 8 15.79 -43.98 -27.54
N GLU A 9 17.11 -43.82 -27.68
CA GLU A 9 18.09 -44.45 -26.79
C GLU A 9 18.29 -43.56 -25.56
N SER A 10 17.89 -44.08 -24.39
CA SER A 10 18.15 -43.49 -23.08
C SER A 10 19.61 -43.70 -22.69
N ILE A 11 20.40 -42.62 -22.60
CA ILE A 11 21.74 -42.64 -22.03
C ILE A 11 21.63 -42.45 -20.50
N PRO A 12 22.30 -43.28 -19.68
CA PRO A 12 22.26 -43.17 -18.23
C PRO A 12 23.07 -41.98 -17.71
N GLN A 13 22.51 -41.29 -16.72
CA GLN A 13 23.22 -40.31 -15.89
C GLN A 13 24.32 -41.00 -15.07
N SER A 14 25.58 -40.63 -15.29
CA SER A 14 26.63 -40.77 -14.28
C SER A 14 27.74 -39.74 -14.50
N GLU A 15 28.09 -39.07 -13.41
CA GLU A 15 29.26 -38.21 -13.17
C GLU A 15 29.28 -36.81 -13.80
N LEU A 16 28.60 -35.86 -13.13
CA LEU A 16 29.02 -34.47 -13.14
C LEU A 16 30.00 -34.24 -11.97
N ALA A 17 31.25 -33.98 -12.31
CA ALA A 17 32.30 -33.57 -11.39
C ALA A 17 31.91 -32.25 -10.70
N LYS A 18 32.10 -32.20 -9.37
CA LYS A 18 32.03 -30.97 -8.56
C LYS A 18 33.04 -29.95 -9.09
N VAL A 19 32.54 -28.88 -9.71
CA VAL A 19 33.31 -27.66 -9.93
C VAL A 19 33.18 -26.80 -8.69
N THR A 20 34.26 -26.74 -7.91
CA THR A 20 34.40 -25.84 -6.77
C THR A 20 34.52 -24.39 -7.28
N PRO A 21 33.68 -23.43 -6.85
CA PRO A 21 33.86 -22.04 -7.23
C PRO A 21 35.13 -21.49 -6.56
N THR A 22 36.01 -20.95 -7.39
CA THR A 22 37.19 -20.19 -6.96
C THR A 22 36.74 -18.86 -6.34
N PRO A 23 37.18 -18.50 -5.12
CA PRO A 23 36.84 -17.20 -4.55
C PRO A 23 37.53 -16.09 -5.36
N SER A 24 36.72 -15.16 -5.88
CA SER A 24 37.23 -13.91 -6.47
C SER A 24 37.87 -13.03 -5.39
N PRO A 25 38.93 -12.28 -5.72
CA PRO A 25 39.72 -11.54 -4.74
C PRO A 25 38.90 -10.38 -4.15
N MET A 26 38.92 -10.30 -2.81
CA MET A 26 38.50 -9.14 -2.03
C MET A 26 39.14 -7.86 -2.59
N ILE A 27 38.31 -6.95 -3.10
CA ILE A 27 38.72 -5.55 -3.28
C ILE A 27 38.77 -4.92 -1.89
N ILE A 28 39.98 -4.54 -1.50
CA ILE A 28 40.30 -3.85 -0.26
C ILE A 28 39.58 -2.49 -0.27
N ALA A 29 38.64 -2.31 0.64
CA ALA A 29 37.99 -1.03 0.89
C ALA A 29 39.04 0.00 1.33
N ALA A 30 39.14 1.11 0.61
CA ALA A 30 39.98 2.24 0.96
C ALA A 30 39.54 2.82 2.32
N SER A 31 40.54 3.08 3.17
CA SER A 31 40.38 3.67 4.50
C SER A 31 39.58 4.98 4.46
N ARG A 32 38.43 4.99 5.14
CA ARG A 32 37.70 6.22 5.50
C ARG A 32 38.59 7.06 6.42
N THR A 33 39.07 8.19 5.93
CA THR A 33 39.69 9.23 6.75
C THR A 33 38.57 10.02 7.41
N SER A 34 38.39 9.87 8.73
CA SER A 34 37.45 10.68 9.50
C SER A 34 38.00 12.10 9.63
N ILE A 35 37.24 13.08 9.15
CA ILE A 35 37.49 14.49 9.42
C ILE A 35 37.01 14.76 10.85
N ALA A 36 37.93 15.18 11.71
CA ALA A 36 37.67 15.54 13.09
C ALA A 36 36.86 16.85 13.17
N ILE A 37 35.70 16.81 13.84
CA ILE A 37 34.95 18.00 14.28
C ILE A 37 35.44 18.37 15.69
N PRO A 38 35.68 19.67 16.00
CA PRO A 38 36.28 20.07 17.28
C PRO A 38 35.39 19.82 18.50
N LYS A 39 36.02 19.25 19.53
CA LYS A 39 35.57 19.18 20.92
C LYS A 39 35.12 20.55 21.46
N LEU A 40 33.88 20.63 21.93
CA LEU A 40 33.48 21.61 22.96
C LEU A 40 33.59 20.95 24.33
N LEU A 41 34.37 21.57 25.22
CA LEU A 41 34.53 21.18 26.62
C LEU A 41 33.39 21.74 27.51
N PRO A 42 33.18 21.20 28.72
CA PRO A 42 31.93 21.24 29.45
C PRO A 42 31.86 22.34 30.51
N THR A 43 30.65 22.61 31.00
CA THR A 43 30.43 23.19 32.33
C THR A 43 29.42 22.35 33.11
N SER A 44 29.96 21.59 34.06
CA SER A 44 29.26 20.97 35.18
C SER A 44 28.97 22.03 36.24
N THR A 45 27.77 22.01 36.81
CA THR A 45 27.55 22.54 38.17
C THR A 45 26.82 21.48 38.97
N ASN A 46 27.53 20.93 39.96
CA ASN A 46 27.06 19.93 40.91
C ASN A 46 25.98 20.50 41.83
N ILE A 47 24.87 19.76 42.02
CA ILE A 47 23.98 19.90 43.19
C ILE A 47 24.06 18.58 43.98
N PRO A 48 24.29 18.58 45.31
CA PRO A 48 24.43 17.36 46.08
C PRO A 48 23.08 16.69 46.34
N VAL A 49 23.00 15.40 46.03
CA VAL A 49 21.90 14.51 46.42
C VAL A 49 22.09 14.08 47.88
N LYS A 50 21.07 14.31 48.70
CA LYS A 50 20.94 13.79 50.07
C LYS A 50 20.23 12.43 50.02
N PRO A 51 20.65 11.39 50.77
CA PRO A 51 20.02 10.08 50.71
C PRO A 51 18.69 10.08 51.47
N ALA A 52 17.63 9.58 50.82
CA ALA A 52 16.32 9.35 51.43
C ALA A 52 16.22 7.90 51.95
N ALA A 53 15.58 7.79 53.11
CA ALA A 53 15.51 6.61 53.95
C ALA A 53 14.55 5.53 53.42
N THR A 54 14.88 4.30 53.79
CA THR A 54 14.07 3.08 53.71
C THR A 54 12.72 3.24 54.40
N GLY A 55 11.64 3.00 53.66
CA GLY A 55 10.27 2.91 54.16
C GLY A 55 9.54 1.70 53.56
N THR A 56 9.00 0.85 54.43
CA THR A 56 8.25 -0.39 54.18
C THR A 56 6.91 -0.15 53.44
N PRO A 57 6.34 -1.16 52.76
CA PRO A 57 5.22 -0.97 51.85
C PRO A 57 3.89 -0.86 52.59
N THR A 58 3.10 0.16 52.25
CA THR A 58 1.72 0.33 52.72
C THR A 58 0.76 0.00 51.59
N THR A 59 -0.14 -0.95 51.87
CA THR A 59 -1.25 -1.40 51.02
C THR A 59 -2.22 -0.24 50.72
N VAL A 60 -2.48 0.06 49.45
CA VAL A 60 -3.48 1.05 49.04
C VAL A 60 -4.74 0.35 48.51
N LYS A 61 -5.85 0.55 49.21
CA LYS A 61 -7.21 0.20 48.79
C LYS A 61 -7.68 1.15 47.67
N ALA A 62 -8.33 0.59 46.66
CA ALA A 62 -9.00 1.33 45.59
C ALA A 62 -10.12 2.24 46.15
N ILE A 63 -10.10 3.51 45.75
CA ILE A 63 -11.19 4.49 45.97
C ILE A 63 -11.88 4.69 44.62
N ILE A 64 -13.15 4.29 44.54
CA ILE A 64 -14.04 4.58 43.41
C ILE A 64 -14.51 6.03 43.54
N LEU A 65 -14.18 6.86 42.56
CA LEU A 65 -14.63 8.25 42.45
C LEU A 65 -15.71 8.35 41.36
N THR A 66 -16.97 8.36 41.78
CA THR A 66 -18.12 8.71 40.94
C THR A 66 -18.15 10.23 40.73
N LYS A 67 -17.86 10.68 39.50
CA LYS A 67 -18.01 12.09 39.11
C LYS A 67 -19.41 12.32 38.54
N VAL A 68 -20.15 13.23 39.19
CA VAL A 68 -21.42 13.78 38.72
C VAL A 68 -21.13 14.90 37.71
N PHE A 69 -21.73 14.84 36.52
CA PHE A 69 -21.65 15.89 35.51
C PHE A 69 -22.73 16.95 35.74
N THR A 70 -22.33 18.21 35.83
CA THR A 70 -23.21 19.39 35.70
C THR A 70 -23.20 19.88 34.25
N PRO A 71 -24.36 20.24 33.66
CA PRO A 71 -24.43 20.74 32.28
C PRO A 71 -23.94 22.20 32.17
N VAL A 72 -23.16 22.47 31.12
CA VAL A 72 -22.66 23.80 30.73
C VAL A 72 -23.66 24.44 29.74
N PRO A 73 -23.93 25.76 29.80
CA PRO A 73 -24.99 26.39 29.03
C PRO A 73 -24.66 26.51 27.53
N THR A 74 -25.68 26.25 26.71
CA THR A 74 -25.68 26.35 25.25
C THR A 74 -25.64 27.82 24.80
N LEU A 75 -24.65 28.19 24.00
CA LEU A 75 -24.66 29.45 23.25
C LEU A 75 -25.41 29.26 21.93
N THR A 76 -26.43 30.09 21.72
CA THR A 76 -27.25 30.12 20.51
C THR A 76 -26.49 30.79 19.36
N PRO A 77 -26.37 30.18 18.17
CA PRO A 77 -25.73 30.81 17.02
C PRO A 77 -26.62 31.86 16.35
N VAL A 78 -26.01 32.99 15.98
CA VAL A 78 -26.61 34.09 15.21
C VAL A 78 -26.63 33.72 13.72
N PRO A 79 -27.74 33.90 12.98
CA PRO A 79 -27.81 33.54 11.57
C PRO A 79 -27.10 34.58 10.66
N ILE A 80 -26.31 34.08 9.71
CA ILE A 80 -25.68 34.85 8.63
C ILE A 80 -26.63 34.85 7.41
N PRO A 81 -26.78 35.95 6.64
CA PRO A 81 -27.72 36.02 5.52
C PRO A 81 -27.27 35.18 4.32
N LEU A 82 -28.19 34.38 3.76
CA LEU A 82 -28.02 33.66 2.50
C LEU A 82 -28.05 34.63 1.30
N THR A 83 -26.98 34.67 0.51
CA THR A 83 -27.00 35.21 -0.85
C THR A 83 -27.60 34.20 -1.81
N THR A 84 -28.64 34.63 -2.53
CA THR A 84 -29.43 33.87 -3.49
C THR A 84 -28.67 33.71 -4.81
N THR A 85 -28.42 32.48 -5.27
CA THR A 85 -27.98 32.20 -6.64
C THR A 85 -29.09 31.51 -7.42
N THR A 86 -29.43 32.13 -8.55
CA THR A 86 -30.44 31.73 -9.53
C THR A 86 -30.12 30.39 -10.20
N PRO A 87 -31.07 29.47 -10.40
CA PRO A 87 -30.81 28.20 -11.08
C PRO A 87 -30.82 28.37 -12.61
N VAL A 88 -29.82 27.76 -13.28
CA VAL A 88 -29.76 27.58 -14.74
C VAL A 88 -30.53 26.31 -15.10
N ALA A 89 -31.37 26.40 -16.13
CA ALA A 89 -32.26 25.34 -16.61
C ALA A 89 -31.50 24.15 -17.21
N VAL A 90 -31.89 22.93 -16.81
CA VAL A 90 -31.45 21.66 -17.42
C VAL A 90 -32.54 21.17 -18.36
N ALA A 91 -32.15 20.80 -19.58
CA ALA A 91 -33.03 20.29 -20.63
C ALA A 91 -33.50 18.86 -20.35
N THR A 92 -34.80 18.63 -20.51
CA THR A 92 -35.51 17.37 -20.31
C THR A 92 -35.35 16.44 -21.52
N VAL A 93 -34.97 15.18 -21.30
CA VAL A 93 -35.00 14.10 -22.31
C VAL A 93 -36.17 13.15 -22.01
N PRO A 94 -36.91 12.62 -23.02
CA PRO A 94 -38.13 11.84 -22.79
C PRO A 94 -37.85 10.38 -22.40
N PRO A 95 -38.78 9.69 -21.70
CA PRO A 95 -38.60 8.32 -21.25
C PRO A 95 -38.89 7.28 -22.35
N SER A 96 -38.00 6.28 -22.46
CA SER A 96 -38.16 5.09 -23.30
C SER A 96 -39.09 4.04 -22.66
N GLN A 97 -39.87 3.39 -23.53
CA GLN A 97 -40.94 2.44 -23.22
C GLN A 97 -40.43 1.06 -22.75
N ILE A 98 -41.14 0.49 -21.78
CA ILE A 98 -40.97 -0.88 -21.26
C ILE A 98 -41.75 -1.85 -22.15
N LEU A 99 -41.11 -2.91 -22.64
CA LEU A 99 -41.76 -4.05 -23.31
C LEU A 99 -41.82 -5.26 -22.37
N THR A 100 -43.04 -5.70 -22.05
CA THR A 100 -43.37 -6.96 -21.36
C THR A 100 -43.23 -8.19 -22.26
N PRO A 101 -42.71 -9.34 -21.77
CA PRO A 101 -42.80 -10.62 -22.48
C PRO A 101 -44.08 -11.40 -22.15
N LYS A 102 -44.62 -12.06 -23.18
CA LYS A 102 -45.81 -12.91 -23.19
C LYS A 102 -45.44 -14.37 -22.89
N PRO A 103 -46.26 -15.15 -22.15
CA PRO A 103 -45.95 -16.53 -21.80
C PRO A 103 -46.39 -17.53 -22.88
N SER A 104 -45.59 -18.58 -23.11
CA SER A 104 -45.97 -19.71 -23.97
C SER A 104 -45.76 -21.06 -23.29
N LYS A 105 -46.62 -21.99 -23.72
CA LYS A 105 -47.14 -23.17 -23.01
C LYS A 105 -46.24 -24.41 -23.04
N ILE A 106 -46.45 -25.22 -22.01
CA ILE A 106 -46.01 -26.61 -21.81
C ILE A 106 -46.63 -27.56 -22.85
N ASN A 107 -45.84 -28.51 -23.36
CA ASN A 107 -46.29 -29.84 -23.80
C ASN A 107 -45.07 -30.80 -23.88
N ASN A 108 -45.15 -31.92 -23.17
CA ASN A 108 -44.39 -33.18 -23.35
C ASN A 108 -45.42 -34.26 -23.76
N PRO A 109 -45.09 -35.49 -24.28
CA PRO A 109 -43.84 -36.26 -24.05
C PRO A 109 -43.34 -37.12 -25.26
N ARG A 110 -42.14 -37.75 -25.16
CA ARG A 110 -41.88 -39.23 -25.28
C ARG A 110 -40.37 -39.57 -25.34
N SER A 111 -39.98 -40.56 -24.52
CA SER A 111 -38.71 -41.32 -24.30
C SER A 111 -37.95 -41.77 -25.57
N SER A 112 -36.61 -41.87 -25.68
CA SER A 112 -35.51 -42.46 -24.86
C SER A 112 -34.14 -42.01 -25.44
N PRO A 113 -32.91 -42.45 -25.02
CA PRO A 113 -32.43 -43.05 -23.77
C PRO A 113 -31.36 -42.17 -23.05
N VAL A 114 -31.04 -42.56 -21.82
CA VAL A 114 -30.11 -41.90 -20.89
C VAL A 114 -28.69 -41.75 -21.46
N GLN A 115 -28.29 -40.52 -21.75
CA GLN A 115 -26.88 -40.08 -21.70
C GLN A 115 -26.70 -39.33 -20.38
N ILE A 116 -25.75 -39.76 -19.56
CA ILE A 116 -25.31 -39.03 -18.38
C ILE A 116 -24.62 -37.75 -18.87
N PRO A 117 -25.18 -36.54 -18.68
CA PRO A 117 -24.50 -35.32 -19.03
C PRO A 117 -23.44 -35.06 -17.96
N ARG A 118 -22.19 -35.02 -18.39
CA ARG A 118 -21.11 -34.29 -17.71
C ARG A 118 -21.66 -32.91 -17.33
N PRO A 119 -21.50 -32.41 -16.10
CA PRO A 119 -22.04 -31.11 -15.74
C PRO A 119 -21.39 -30.05 -16.64
N THR A 120 -22.15 -29.59 -17.63
CA THR A 120 -21.90 -28.32 -18.29
C THR A 120 -22.06 -27.29 -17.20
N LEU A 121 -20.96 -26.63 -16.83
CA LEU A 121 -21.02 -25.40 -16.05
C LEU A 121 -21.83 -24.40 -16.89
N GLU A 122 -23.15 -24.34 -16.63
CA GLU A 122 -23.93 -23.19 -17.02
C GLU A 122 -23.28 -21.97 -16.36
N PRO A 123 -23.00 -20.89 -17.11
CA PRO A 123 -22.62 -19.63 -16.49
C PRO A 123 -23.78 -19.26 -15.58
N LYS A 124 -23.55 -19.26 -14.26
CA LYS A 124 -24.50 -18.69 -13.31
C LYS A 124 -24.66 -17.21 -13.65
N GLN A 125 -25.65 -16.92 -14.48
CA GLN A 125 -26.23 -15.59 -14.58
C GLN A 125 -26.99 -15.33 -13.28
N SER A 126 -26.29 -14.75 -12.32
CA SER A 126 -26.87 -13.82 -11.35
C SER A 126 -25.76 -12.92 -10.80
N ALA A 127 -25.09 -12.18 -11.68
CA ALA A 127 -24.35 -11.00 -11.25
C ALA A 127 -25.40 -9.96 -10.85
N SER A 128 -25.48 -9.68 -9.55
CA SER A 128 -26.23 -8.57 -9.01
C SER A 128 -25.79 -7.28 -9.72
N THR A 129 -26.75 -6.47 -10.17
CA THR A 129 -26.49 -5.19 -10.86
C THR A 129 -26.10 -4.05 -9.93
N ASP A 130 -25.92 -4.32 -8.63
CA ASP A 130 -25.71 -3.29 -7.59
C ASP A 130 -24.32 -3.41 -6.94
N PHE A 131 -23.28 -3.78 -7.70
CA PHE A 131 -21.91 -3.80 -7.17
C PHE A 131 -21.31 -2.40 -7.17
N PHE A 132 -21.09 -1.82 -5.99
CA PHE A 132 -20.26 -0.63 -5.83
C PHE A 132 -18.86 -1.03 -5.37
N TRP A 133 -17.85 -0.71 -6.19
CA TRP A 133 -16.48 -1.19 -6.00
C TRP A 133 -15.84 -0.77 -4.67
N ASN A 134 -16.32 0.34 -4.09
CA ASN A 134 -15.84 0.90 -2.83
C ASN A 134 -16.85 0.69 -1.70
N ASP A 135 -17.66 -0.36 -1.77
CA ASP A 135 -18.50 -0.76 -0.64
C ASP A 135 -17.63 -1.18 0.56
N PRO A 136 -18.09 -0.92 1.81
CA PRO A 136 -17.41 -1.41 3.00
C PRO A 136 -17.15 -2.92 2.95
N LEU A 137 -15.89 -3.31 3.21
CA LEU A 137 -15.50 -4.73 3.19
C LEU A 137 -16.12 -5.54 4.33
N GLN A 138 -16.46 -4.86 5.43
CA GLN A 138 -17.09 -5.45 6.60
C GLN A 138 -18.40 -4.74 6.92
N PRO A 139 -19.38 -5.44 7.54
CA PRO A 139 -20.72 -4.92 7.79
C PRO A 139 -20.77 -3.93 8.96
N VAL A 140 -19.97 -2.86 8.90
CA VAL A 140 -20.01 -1.76 9.87
C VAL A 140 -21.26 -0.92 9.63
N THR A 141 -22.10 -0.79 10.65
CA THR A 141 -23.37 -0.05 10.56
C THR A 141 -23.27 1.38 11.10
N GLN A 142 -22.23 1.65 11.89
CA GLN A 142 -21.99 2.95 12.51
C GLN A 142 -21.57 3.96 11.44
N ARG A 143 -22.22 5.12 11.45
CA ARG A 143 -21.90 6.23 10.54
C ARG A 143 -20.98 7.24 11.21
N CYS A 144 -20.08 7.83 10.45
CA CYS A 144 -19.24 8.90 10.97
C CYS A 144 -20.08 10.14 11.29
N ASN A 145 -19.82 10.78 12.43
CA ASN A 145 -20.47 12.02 12.81
C ASN A 145 -19.68 13.20 12.23
N GLY A 146 -19.95 13.53 10.96
CA GLY A 146 -19.19 14.53 10.20
C GLY A 146 -18.04 13.89 9.40
N ASN A 147 -17.00 14.68 9.13
CA ASN A 147 -15.82 14.20 8.42
C ASN A 147 -15.06 13.18 9.28
N PHE A 148 -14.53 12.14 8.63
CA PHE A 148 -13.69 11.16 9.31
C PHE A 148 -12.37 11.79 9.71
N GLU A 149 -11.98 11.65 10.98
CA GLU A 149 -10.74 12.20 11.53
C GLU A 149 -10.23 11.28 12.66
N PHE A 150 -8.91 11.11 12.73
CA PHE A 150 -8.23 10.51 13.87
C PHE A 150 -8.15 11.52 15.01
N THR A 151 -8.62 11.12 16.19
CA THR A 151 -8.73 11.98 17.36
C THR A 151 -7.71 11.65 18.45
N HIS A 152 -7.11 10.46 18.37
CA HIS A 152 -6.10 9.98 19.31
C HIS A 152 -4.80 9.73 18.55
N LYS A 153 -3.69 9.79 19.28
CA LYS A 153 -2.37 9.42 18.74
C LYS A 153 -2.37 7.95 18.34
N LEU A 154 -1.65 7.62 17.28
CA LEU A 154 -1.33 6.23 16.94
C LEU A 154 -0.12 5.74 17.75
N ALA A 155 0.93 6.56 17.80
CA ALA A 155 2.12 6.35 18.62
C ALA A 155 2.54 7.68 19.25
N ASN A 156 3.36 7.67 20.30
CA ASN A 156 3.94 8.93 20.77
C ASN A 156 4.93 9.43 19.70
N PRO A 157 4.84 10.69 19.24
CA PRO A 157 5.79 11.22 18.26
C PRO A 157 7.26 11.11 18.72
N SER A 158 7.50 11.21 20.04
CA SER A 158 8.84 11.07 20.63
C SER A 158 9.45 9.68 20.50
N ASP A 159 8.64 8.67 20.25
CA ASP A 159 9.07 7.27 20.17
C ASP A 159 9.32 6.85 18.70
N ILE A 160 9.13 7.79 17.76
CA ILE A 160 9.24 7.58 16.31
C ILE A 160 10.41 8.40 15.80
N GLU A 161 11.32 7.76 15.05
CA GLU A 161 12.49 8.45 14.51
C GLU A 161 12.17 9.19 13.21
N ALA A 162 11.39 8.57 12.34
CA ALA A 162 11.01 9.12 11.05
C ALA A 162 9.78 8.41 10.49
N ILE A 163 9.05 9.09 9.62
CA ILE A 163 7.99 8.50 8.80
C ILE A 163 8.42 8.55 7.34
N GLY A 164 8.22 7.46 6.61
CA GLY A 164 8.49 7.36 5.18
C GLY A 164 7.23 6.99 4.42
N VAL A 165 7.10 7.54 3.21
CA VAL A 165 6.10 7.13 2.23
C VAL A 165 6.82 6.70 0.96
N SER A 166 6.70 5.42 0.63
CA SER A 166 7.28 4.78 -0.54
C SER A 166 6.52 3.49 -0.80
N PRO A 167 6.50 2.97 -2.04
CA PRO A 167 6.01 1.61 -2.32
C PRO A 167 6.65 0.50 -1.47
N GLY A 168 7.76 0.76 -0.75
CA GLY A 168 8.53 -0.28 -0.09
C GLY A 168 9.01 -1.32 -1.09
N SER A 169 8.79 -2.61 -0.78
CA SER A 169 9.03 -3.74 -1.71
C SER A 169 7.84 -4.05 -2.63
N HIS A 170 6.76 -3.27 -2.58
CA HIS A 170 5.55 -3.50 -3.38
C HIS A 170 5.62 -2.76 -4.73
N ILE A 171 4.99 -3.34 -5.74
CA ILE A 171 4.96 -2.75 -7.09
C ILE A 171 3.69 -1.96 -7.29
N ALA A 172 2.56 -2.48 -6.79
CA ALA A 172 1.36 -1.68 -6.68
C ALA A 172 1.57 -0.58 -5.64
N PRO A 173 0.91 0.57 -5.84
CA PRO A 173 0.70 1.49 -4.74
C PRO A 173 -0.16 0.73 -3.73
N HIS A 174 0.44 0.01 -2.78
CA HIS A 174 -0.24 -0.80 -1.77
C HIS A 174 -0.78 0.06 -0.61
N ASP A 175 -2.10 0.12 -0.42
CA ASP A 175 -2.93 0.64 0.69
C ASP A 175 -2.44 1.88 1.49
N HIS A 176 -1.53 2.67 0.90
CA HIS A 176 -0.73 3.74 1.47
C HIS A 176 -0.38 3.51 2.95
N MET A 177 0.36 2.43 3.19
CA MET A 177 1.03 2.23 4.46
C MET A 177 2.18 3.23 4.57
N ALA A 178 2.02 4.26 5.41
CA ALA A 178 3.15 5.04 5.88
C ALA A 178 3.99 4.12 6.78
N TYR A 179 5.30 4.07 6.54
CA TYR A 179 6.22 3.33 7.38
C TYR A 179 6.72 4.24 8.50
N TRP A 180 6.63 3.77 9.74
CA TRP A 180 6.98 4.49 10.95
C TRP A 180 8.22 3.86 11.56
N GLY A 181 9.38 4.48 11.36
CA GLY A 181 10.67 4.00 11.86
C GLY A 181 10.77 4.17 13.37
N THR A 182 11.27 3.14 14.05
CA THR A 182 11.52 3.14 15.49
C THR A 182 13.00 2.98 15.78
N ALA A 183 13.42 3.44 16.97
CA ALA A 183 14.83 3.54 17.31
C ALA A 183 15.57 2.20 17.26
N ASP A 184 16.76 2.19 16.67
CA ASP A 184 17.61 1.00 16.64
C ASP A 184 18.04 0.60 18.06
N ILE A 185 18.05 -0.71 18.33
CA ILE A 185 18.63 -1.25 19.58
C ILE A 185 20.09 -1.64 19.31
N GLU A 186 21.01 -1.17 20.16
CA GLU A 186 22.41 -1.57 20.07
C GLU A 186 22.56 -3.10 20.08
N ARG A 187 23.05 -3.67 18.98
CA ARG A 187 23.25 -5.13 18.86
C ARG A 187 24.31 -5.59 19.84
N HIS A 188 23.93 -6.38 20.84
CA HIS A 188 24.87 -7.30 21.46
C HIS A 188 25.22 -8.40 20.44
N SER A 189 26.47 -8.39 19.98
CA SER A 189 26.99 -9.05 18.78
C SER A 189 27.04 -10.59 18.78
N ASN A 190 26.19 -11.30 19.52
CA ASN A 190 26.35 -12.75 19.76
C ASN A 190 25.06 -13.59 19.64
N LYS A 191 24.04 -13.19 18.86
CA LYS A 191 22.90 -14.07 18.56
C LYS A 191 22.68 -14.21 17.06
N SER A 192 22.30 -15.42 16.64
CA SER A 192 22.05 -15.82 15.26
C SER A 192 21.01 -14.93 14.57
N HIS A 193 21.20 -14.71 13.27
CA HIS A 193 20.48 -13.76 12.41
C HIS A 193 18.95 -13.89 12.32
N ASP A 194 18.33 -14.96 12.83
CA ASP A 194 16.94 -15.30 12.49
C ASP A 194 15.86 -14.85 13.49
N GLU A 195 16.21 -14.29 14.66
CA GLU A 195 15.21 -13.94 15.71
C GLU A 195 15.47 -12.62 16.42
N GLN A 196 16.43 -11.81 15.96
CA GLN A 196 16.88 -10.66 16.75
C GLN A 196 16.03 -9.43 16.43
N GLN A 197 15.28 -8.97 17.44
CA GLN A 197 14.71 -7.63 17.47
C GLN A 197 15.83 -6.61 17.16
N VAL A 198 15.62 -5.78 16.14
CA VAL A 198 16.59 -4.80 15.65
C VAL A 198 16.25 -3.37 16.11
N SER A 199 15.02 -3.11 16.54
CA SER A 199 14.55 -1.78 16.96
C SER A 199 13.64 -1.85 18.20
N GLU A 200 13.43 -0.70 18.84
CA GLU A 200 12.55 -0.53 19.98
C GLU A 200 11.10 -0.85 19.61
N LYS A 201 10.44 -1.58 20.51
CA LYS A 201 9.01 -1.85 20.39
C LYS A 201 8.23 -0.65 20.91
N VAL A 202 7.51 0.02 20.02
CA VAL A 202 6.70 1.20 20.33
C VAL A 202 5.26 0.77 20.55
N GLN A 203 4.61 1.34 21.57
CA GLN A 203 3.19 1.10 21.84
C GLN A 203 2.32 1.81 20.80
N LEU A 204 1.45 1.05 20.15
CA LEU A 204 0.44 1.55 19.23
C LEU A 204 -0.90 1.67 19.96
N TYR A 205 -1.58 2.77 19.70
CA TYR A 205 -2.87 3.14 20.25
C TYR A 205 -3.88 3.28 19.13
N ASN A 206 -5.12 3.02 19.47
CA ASN A 206 -6.22 3.14 18.53
C ASN A 206 -6.53 4.61 18.23
N PRO A 207 -6.39 5.11 16.99
CA PRO A 207 -6.54 6.54 16.71
C PRO A 207 -8.00 7.04 16.67
N VAL A 208 -8.97 6.11 16.58
CA VAL A 208 -10.42 6.36 16.48
C VAL A 208 -11.21 5.15 16.97
N ASP A 209 -12.51 5.29 17.24
CA ASP A 209 -13.35 4.14 17.58
C ASP A 209 -13.40 3.11 16.43
N ILE A 210 -13.19 1.84 16.77
CA ILE A 210 -13.28 0.69 15.87
C ILE A 210 -14.56 -0.07 16.16
N PHE A 211 -15.21 -0.58 15.11
CA PHE A 211 -16.47 -1.33 15.20
C PHE A 211 -16.37 -2.75 14.63
N PHE A 212 -15.28 -3.06 13.93
CA PHE A 212 -15.01 -4.39 13.41
C PHE A 212 -13.51 -4.68 13.41
N ILE A 213 -13.15 -5.91 13.76
CA ILE A 213 -11.77 -6.33 14.00
C ILE A 213 -11.46 -7.48 13.04
N ASP A 214 -10.44 -7.28 12.20
CA ASP A 214 -9.76 -8.32 11.43
C ASP A 214 -8.30 -8.32 11.86
N VAL A 215 -7.88 -9.36 12.60
CA VAL A 215 -6.52 -9.46 13.11
C VAL A 215 -5.98 -10.83 12.74
N SER A 216 -4.78 -10.86 12.19
CA SER A 216 -4.10 -12.10 11.85
C SER A 216 -2.71 -12.15 12.46
N LYS A 217 -2.26 -13.37 12.68
CA LYS A 217 -0.91 -13.69 13.13
C LYS A 217 -0.32 -14.71 12.18
N ASN A 218 0.94 -14.52 11.79
CA ASN A 218 1.75 -15.54 11.15
C ASN A 218 2.89 -16.02 12.09
N THR A 219 3.85 -16.78 11.58
CA THR A 219 4.94 -17.34 12.39
C THR A 219 5.86 -16.31 13.04
N LYS A 220 5.89 -15.07 12.53
CA LYS A 220 6.84 -14.03 12.92
C LYS A 220 6.19 -12.74 13.41
N GLU A 221 5.07 -12.34 12.81
CA GLU A 221 4.44 -11.04 13.04
C GLU A 221 2.92 -11.15 13.08
N TRP A 222 2.30 -10.11 13.60
CA TRP A 222 0.88 -9.86 13.52
C TRP A 222 0.60 -8.82 12.43
N GLY A 223 -0.64 -8.82 11.94
CA GLY A 223 -1.19 -7.80 11.06
C GLY A 223 -2.65 -7.56 11.42
N ALA A 224 -3.15 -6.35 11.15
CA ALA A 224 -4.53 -6.01 11.46
C ALA A 224 -5.14 -5.07 10.43
N THR A 225 -6.41 -5.33 10.13
CA THR A 225 -7.32 -4.39 9.47
C THR A 225 -8.47 -4.09 10.43
N LEU A 226 -8.52 -2.86 10.92
CA LEU A 226 -9.51 -2.40 11.90
C LEU A 226 -10.48 -1.45 11.21
N TYR A 227 -11.79 -1.67 11.36
CA TYR A 227 -12.78 -0.90 10.64
C TYR A 227 -13.46 0.12 11.56
N ALA A 228 -13.34 1.39 11.19
CA ALA A 228 -14.00 2.51 11.84
C ALA A 228 -15.39 2.76 11.22
N CYS A 229 -16.02 3.87 11.63
CA CYS A 229 -17.32 4.28 11.09
C CYS A 229 -17.34 4.36 9.55
N ASN A 230 -18.52 4.18 8.96
CA ASN A 230 -18.74 3.98 7.52
C ASN A 230 -17.98 2.79 6.91
N GLY A 231 -17.27 1.98 7.71
CA GLY A 231 -16.43 0.90 7.23
C GLY A 231 -15.09 1.35 6.65
N HIS A 232 -14.61 2.56 7.00
CA HIS A 232 -13.24 2.97 6.69
C HIS A 232 -12.24 2.00 7.35
N ALA A 233 -11.24 1.56 6.61
CA ALA A 233 -10.29 0.54 7.03
C ALA A 233 -8.97 1.18 7.46
N ILE A 234 -8.50 0.80 8.65
CA ILE A 234 -7.21 1.16 9.22
C ILE A 234 -6.34 -0.09 9.17
N MET A 235 -5.13 0.04 8.63
CA MET A 235 -4.29 -1.11 8.35
C MET A 235 -2.98 -0.99 9.10
N LEU A 236 -2.58 -2.09 9.74
CA LEU A 236 -1.38 -2.19 10.56
C LEU A 236 -0.56 -3.40 10.13
N GLY A 237 0.70 -3.14 9.80
CA GLY A 237 1.69 -4.14 9.40
C GLY A 237 2.92 -4.09 10.30
N HIS A 238 3.68 -5.19 10.33
CA HIS A 238 4.87 -5.33 11.18
C HIS A 238 4.61 -5.01 12.66
N ILE A 239 3.49 -5.53 13.18
CA ILE A 239 3.11 -5.40 14.59
C ILE A 239 3.38 -6.70 15.36
N SER A 240 3.57 -6.59 16.67
CA SER A 240 3.77 -7.72 17.58
C SER A 240 2.47 -8.12 18.27
N GLU A 241 2.62 -8.91 19.34
CA GLU A 241 1.54 -9.32 20.22
C GLU A 241 0.59 -8.17 20.62
N PRO A 242 -0.72 -8.46 20.68
CA PRO A 242 -1.75 -7.53 21.12
C PRO A 242 -1.52 -7.05 22.56
N SER A 243 -2.04 -5.88 22.88
CA SER A 243 -2.13 -5.36 24.25
C SER A 243 -2.95 -6.28 25.14
N GLU A 244 -2.93 -6.06 26.46
CA GLU A 244 -3.77 -6.84 27.39
C GLU A 244 -5.26 -6.66 27.06
N GLU A 245 -5.68 -5.43 26.76
CA GLU A 245 -7.05 -5.09 26.40
C GLU A 245 -7.51 -5.80 25.12
N LEU A 246 -6.67 -5.77 24.06
CA LEU A 246 -7.00 -6.44 22.82
C LEU A 246 -6.92 -7.96 22.98
N SER A 247 -5.96 -8.49 23.73
CA SER A 247 -5.83 -9.91 24.02
C SER A 247 -7.09 -10.49 24.69
N LEU A 248 -7.69 -9.74 25.61
CA LEU A 248 -8.96 -10.13 26.24
C LEU A 248 -10.08 -10.23 25.20
N LEU A 249 -10.24 -9.23 24.33
CA LEU A 249 -11.23 -9.27 23.25
C LEU A 249 -11.01 -10.45 22.30
N LEU A 250 -9.76 -10.73 21.93
CA LEU A 250 -9.42 -11.86 21.05
C LEU A 250 -9.64 -13.23 21.74
N THR A 251 -9.56 -13.30 23.07
CA THR A 251 -9.80 -14.55 23.82
C THR A 251 -11.30 -14.80 24.04
N GLU A 252 -12.09 -13.73 24.11
CA GLU A 252 -13.56 -13.80 24.22
C GLU A 252 -14.23 -14.16 22.89
N ASN A 253 -13.50 -14.09 21.77
CA ASN A 253 -14.01 -14.39 20.43
C ASN A 253 -13.22 -15.55 19.81
N GLU A 254 -13.93 -16.48 19.17
CA GLU A 254 -13.27 -17.62 18.53
C GLU A 254 -12.54 -17.17 17.25
N PRO A 255 -11.30 -17.62 17.01
CA PRO A 255 -10.63 -17.40 15.74
C PRO A 255 -11.31 -18.20 14.61
N GLU A 256 -11.03 -17.82 13.37
CA GLU A 256 -11.49 -18.58 12.20
C GLU A 256 -10.98 -20.04 12.25
N PRO A 257 -11.74 -21.00 11.68
CA PRO A 257 -11.32 -22.38 11.59
C PRO A 257 -9.94 -22.52 10.95
N GLY A 258 -9.09 -23.40 11.51
CA GLY A 258 -7.73 -23.61 10.99
C GLY A 258 -6.64 -22.80 11.70
N CYS A 259 -7.00 -22.04 12.74
CA CYS A 259 -6.04 -21.43 13.65
C CYS A 259 -5.11 -22.48 14.29
N ASP A 260 -3.81 -22.27 14.13
CA ASP A 260 -2.76 -23.09 14.72
C ASP A 260 -1.61 -22.21 15.26
N LYS A 261 -0.52 -22.83 15.72
CA LYS A 261 0.63 -22.10 16.27
C LYS A 261 1.34 -21.17 15.28
N ASN A 262 1.15 -21.40 13.98
CA ASN A 262 1.84 -20.72 12.88
C ASN A 262 0.97 -19.66 12.20
N SER A 263 -0.34 -19.85 12.18
CA SER A 263 -1.28 -18.95 11.55
C SER A 263 -2.62 -18.95 12.27
N CYS A 264 -3.12 -17.77 12.65
CA CYS A 264 -4.46 -17.57 13.18
C CYS A 264 -5.04 -16.26 12.67
N ARG A 265 -6.36 -16.23 12.49
CA ARG A 265 -7.11 -15.02 12.15
C ARG A 265 -8.34 -14.90 13.03
N TRP A 266 -8.64 -13.69 13.46
CA TRP A 266 -9.85 -13.31 14.18
C TRP A 266 -10.61 -12.30 13.34
N LEU A 267 -11.90 -12.57 13.12
CA LEU A 267 -12.76 -11.74 12.29
C LEU A 267 -14.11 -11.58 12.95
N PHE A 268 -14.35 -10.44 13.60
CA PHE A 268 -15.59 -10.23 14.37
C PHE A 268 -15.95 -8.75 14.57
N PRO A 269 -17.25 -8.42 14.73
CA PRO A 269 -17.67 -7.09 15.15
C PRO A 269 -17.29 -6.85 16.62
N GLY A 270 -16.72 -5.69 16.92
CA GLY A 270 -16.28 -5.35 18.27
C GLY A 270 -15.97 -3.87 18.41
N LEU A 271 -16.33 -3.29 19.57
CA LEU A 271 -16.00 -1.89 19.88
C LEU A 271 -14.63 -1.81 20.54
N ILE A 272 -13.68 -1.13 19.91
CA ILE A 272 -12.46 -0.67 20.57
C ILE A 272 -12.51 0.86 20.60
N PRO A 273 -12.63 1.48 21.79
CA PRO A 273 -12.60 2.92 21.91
C PRO A 273 -11.28 3.52 21.40
N GLY A 274 -11.34 4.74 20.87
CA GLY A 274 -10.15 5.55 20.59
C GLY A 274 -9.28 5.74 21.84
N GLY A 275 -7.97 5.74 21.64
CA GLY A 275 -6.95 5.84 22.69
C GLY A 275 -6.63 4.50 23.39
N THR A 276 -7.33 3.41 23.08
CA THR A 276 -7.04 2.08 23.64
C THR A 276 -5.69 1.56 23.11
N PRO A 277 -4.80 1.03 23.96
CA PRO A 277 -3.60 0.31 23.49
C PRO A 277 -3.99 -0.88 22.60
N LEU A 278 -3.38 -1.02 21.42
CA LEU A 278 -3.71 -2.08 20.45
C LEU A 278 -2.63 -3.15 20.39
N PHE A 279 -1.43 -2.75 19.96
CA PHE A 279 -0.29 -3.62 19.70
C PHE A 279 0.99 -2.89 20.07
N LYS A 280 2.12 -3.58 20.03
CA LYS A 280 3.42 -2.91 19.86
C LYS A 280 3.93 -3.12 18.44
N SER A 281 4.86 -2.30 17.98
CA SER A 281 5.63 -2.62 16.78
C SER A 281 6.39 -3.94 16.96
N SER A 282 6.65 -4.67 15.87
CA SER A 282 7.31 -5.98 15.91
C SER A 282 8.74 -5.88 16.43
N GLY A 283 9.40 -4.78 16.09
CA GLY A 283 10.82 -4.56 16.33
C GLY A 283 11.74 -5.35 15.38
N TYR A 284 11.18 -6.11 14.43
CA TYR A 284 11.95 -6.91 13.46
C TYR A 284 12.31 -6.14 12.20
N THR A 285 11.46 -5.21 11.78
CA THR A 285 11.59 -4.48 10.52
C THR A 285 12.02 -3.03 10.72
N SER A 286 12.59 -2.67 11.88
CA SER A 286 12.96 -1.30 12.26
C SER A 286 11.79 -0.30 12.35
N GLY A 287 10.54 -0.78 12.39
CA GLY A 287 9.37 0.08 12.40
C GLY A 287 8.05 -0.67 12.37
N PHE A 288 7.00 0.01 11.92
CA PHE A 288 5.69 -0.56 11.63
C PHE A 288 4.99 0.20 10.50
N ASP A 289 3.98 -0.42 9.90
CA ASP A 289 3.20 0.17 8.82
C ASP A 289 1.83 0.64 9.29
N PHE A 290 1.36 1.78 8.76
CA PHE A 290 0.04 2.34 9.06
C PHE A 290 -0.62 2.91 7.81
N GLY A 291 -1.79 2.37 7.43
CA GLY A 291 -2.57 2.79 6.26
C GLY A 291 -4.02 3.17 6.60
N LEU A 292 -4.66 3.89 5.68
CA LEU A 292 -6.07 4.27 5.75
C LEU A 292 -6.73 4.16 4.36
N SER A 293 -7.81 3.40 4.29
CA SER A 293 -8.68 3.29 3.12
C SER A 293 -10.10 3.76 3.41
N LEU A 294 -10.63 4.63 2.55
CA LEU A 294 -11.95 5.23 2.73
C LEU A 294 -13.02 4.50 1.93
N ALA A 295 -13.86 3.74 2.63
CA ALA A 295 -15.06 3.13 2.06
C ALA A 295 -16.20 4.12 1.75
N GLY A 296 -17.06 3.76 0.81
CA GLY A 296 -18.35 4.41 0.53
C GLY A 296 -18.28 5.64 -0.38
N LEU A 297 -17.10 5.99 -0.91
CA LEU A 297 -16.88 7.19 -1.71
C LEU A 297 -16.74 6.88 -3.20
N THR A 298 -17.34 7.70 -4.08
CA THR A 298 -17.08 7.61 -5.52
C THR A 298 -15.65 8.06 -5.85
N ALA A 299 -15.19 7.78 -7.08
CA ALA A 299 -13.88 8.25 -7.52
C ALA A 299 -13.76 9.79 -7.44
N GLU A 300 -14.81 10.53 -7.82
CA GLU A 300 -14.84 12.00 -7.74
C GLU A 300 -14.87 12.52 -6.30
N GLU A 301 -15.43 11.75 -5.37
CA GLU A 301 -15.43 12.09 -3.95
C GLU A 301 -14.07 11.81 -3.32
N LEU A 302 -13.42 10.71 -3.67
CA LEU A 302 -12.04 10.38 -3.26
C LEU A 302 -11.05 11.43 -3.72
N GLN A 303 -11.18 11.94 -4.95
CA GLN A 303 -10.34 13.02 -5.48
C GLN A 303 -10.38 14.32 -4.68
N LYS A 304 -11.40 14.51 -3.83
CA LYS A 304 -11.53 15.67 -2.95
C LYS A 304 -10.98 15.42 -1.55
N GLN A 305 -10.60 14.19 -1.24
CA GLN A 305 -10.11 13.81 0.07
C GLN A 305 -8.65 14.25 0.25
N PRO A 306 -8.26 14.70 1.45
CA PRO A 306 -6.89 15.11 1.72
C PRO A 306 -5.94 13.92 1.58
N GLY A 307 -4.78 14.16 0.98
CA GLY A 307 -3.76 13.14 0.74
C GLY A 307 -4.19 11.99 -0.17
N TYR A 308 -5.33 12.10 -0.87
CA TYR A 308 -5.71 11.08 -1.85
C TYR A 308 -4.80 11.14 -3.07
N GLY A 309 -4.23 9.97 -3.40
CA GLY A 309 -3.56 9.77 -4.65
C GLY A 309 -4.52 9.57 -5.77
N TYR A 310 -4.73 10.63 -6.56
CA TYR A 310 -5.52 10.58 -7.77
C TYR A 310 -5.17 9.32 -8.57
N SER A 311 -6.11 8.37 -8.62
CA SER A 311 -6.15 7.30 -9.61
C SER A 311 -7.30 7.53 -10.55
N ILE A 312 -7.08 7.30 -11.84
CA ILE A 312 -8.16 7.35 -12.83
C ILE A 312 -9.01 6.08 -12.82
N THR A 313 -8.48 4.99 -12.28
CA THR A 313 -9.09 3.66 -12.27
C THR A 313 -8.93 3.01 -10.89
N PRO A 314 -9.39 3.66 -9.80
CA PRO A 314 -9.18 3.17 -8.44
C PRO A 314 -9.81 1.79 -8.21
N TRP A 315 -10.91 1.48 -8.90
CA TRP A 315 -11.52 0.14 -8.86
C TRP A 315 -10.65 -0.97 -9.46
N ARG A 316 -9.55 -0.67 -10.16
CA ARG A 316 -8.65 -1.68 -10.75
C ARG A 316 -7.43 -1.99 -9.88
N THR A 317 -7.18 -1.22 -8.83
CA THR A 317 -6.02 -1.39 -7.94
C THR A 317 -6.36 -2.10 -6.63
N GLY A 318 -7.50 -2.80 -6.57
CA GLY A 318 -7.94 -3.53 -5.37
C GLY A 318 -8.15 -2.61 -4.16
N GLY A 319 -7.74 -3.09 -2.97
CA GLY A 319 -7.85 -2.38 -1.68
C GLY A 319 -7.14 -1.02 -1.60
N SER A 320 -6.34 -0.69 -2.62
CA SER A 320 -5.50 0.50 -2.63
C SER A 320 -6.10 1.67 -3.39
N GLY A 321 -7.15 1.43 -4.19
CA GLY A 321 -7.81 2.48 -4.98
C GLY A 321 -8.50 3.56 -4.16
N ASN A 322 -8.84 3.24 -2.92
CA ASN A 322 -9.46 4.12 -1.94
C ASN A 322 -8.51 4.52 -0.80
N ALA A 323 -7.21 4.22 -0.92
CA ALA A 323 -6.21 4.59 0.06
C ALA A 323 -5.90 6.09 0.02
N VAL A 324 -5.67 6.65 1.20
CA VAL A 324 -5.34 8.07 1.40
C VAL A 324 -4.15 8.18 2.33
N CYS A 325 -3.42 9.30 2.29
CA CYS A 325 -2.42 9.58 3.32
C CYS A 325 -3.08 9.62 4.72
N PRO A 326 -2.76 8.70 5.63
CA PRO A 326 -3.39 8.68 6.94
C PRO A 326 -2.95 9.86 7.83
N LEU A 327 -1.77 10.45 7.58
CA LEU A 327 -1.24 11.57 8.36
C LEU A 327 -2.15 12.81 8.27
N GLU A 328 -2.79 13.02 7.13
CA GLU A 328 -3.67 14.16 6.87
C GLU A 328 -5.00 14.11 7.65
N TYR A 329 -5.34 12.95 8.24
CA TYR A 329 -6.60 12.72 8.95
C TYR A 329 -6.48 12.91 10.46
N PHE A 330 -5.28 13.12 11.00
CA PHE A 330 -5.14 13.45 12.40
C PHE A 330 -5.62 14.87 12.69
N LYS A 331 -6.21 15.07 13.87
CA LYS A 331 -6.45 16.41 14.39
C LYS A 331 -5.15 17.07 14.82
N GLU A 332 -5.13 18.40 14.75
CA GLU A 332 -4.08 19.17 15.40
C GLU A 332 -4.12 18.96 16.93
N PRO A 333 -2.94 18.90 17.60
CA PRO A 333 -1.59 19.13 17.05
C PRO A 333 -0.92 17.90 16.42
N LEU A 334 -1.51 16.70 16.56
CA LEU A 334 -0.89 15.43 16.14
C LEU A 334 -0.54 15.40 14.65
N ARG A 335 -1.39 15.99 13.81
CA ARG A 335 -1.11 16.09 12.38
C ARG A 335 0.20 16.80 12.11
N SER A 336 0.41 17.98 12.68
CA SER A 336 1.65 18.74 12.50
C SER A 336 2.85 17.97 13.05
N GLU A 337 2.72 17.34 14.21
CA GLU A 337 3.78 16.54 14.83
C GLU A 337 4.19 15.35 13.95
N TYR A 338 3.23 14.62 13.38
CA TYR A 338 3.53 13.50 12.50
C TYR A 338 4.02 13.92 11.12
N ILE A 339 3.50 15.01 10.55
CA ILE A 339 4.03 15.56 9.29
C ILE A 339 5.48 16.04 9.46
N GLU A 340 5.86 16.55 10.63
CA GLU A 340 7.27 16.91 10.89
C GLU A 340 8.21 15.70 10.82
N LEU A 341 7.76 14.53 11.29
CA LEU A 341 8.51 13.28 11.21
C LEU A 341 8.68 12.74 9.78
N LEU A 342 7.86 13.22 8.84
CA LEU A 342 8.00 12.91 7.41
C LEU A 342 9.24 13.61 6.81
N GLY A 343 9.78 14.63 7.48
CA GLY A 343 10.96 15.38 7.06
C GLY A 343 10.76 16.06 5.71
N ASP A 344 11.63 15.74 4.75
CA ASP A 344 11.55 16.27 3.39
C ASP A 344 10.59 15.47 2.48
N PHE A 345 9.93 14.42 2.96
CA PHE A 345 8.93 13.72 2.15
C PHE A 345 7.60 14.50 2.16
N ASN A 346 6.84 14.36 1.08
CA ASN A 346 5.44 14.74 1.07
C ASN A 346 4.60 13.47 1.06
N CYS A 347 3.45 13.50 1.72
CA CYS A 347 2.46 12.43 1.66
C CYS A 347 1.71 12.42 0.31
N GLY A 348 2.41 12.78 -0.78
CA GLY A 348 1.89 13.19 -2.09
C GLY A 348 0.94 12.17 -2.72
N PRO A 349 0.30 12.52 -3.84
CA PRO A 349 -0.84 11.76 -4.31
C PRO A 349 -0.46 10.32 -4.68
N PHE A 350 -0.70 9.36 -3.80
CA PHE A 350 -0.38 7.94 -3.89
C PHE A 350 -0.33 7.27 -5.27
N ASN A 351 -1.37 7.34 -6.12
CA ASN A 351 -1.32 6.68 -7.44
C ASN A 351 -0.62 7.54 -8.52
N GLN A 352 -0.51 8.85 -8.28
CA GLN A 352 0.03 9.87 -9.19
C GLN A 352 -0.43 9.72 -10.65
N ASP A 353 -1.64 9.21 -10.91
CA ASP A 353 -2.11 9.07 -12.28
C ASP A 353 -2.31 10.47 -12.90
N VAL A 354 -1.76 10.69 -14.09
CA VAL A 354 -2.03 11.91 -14.87
C VAL A 354 -2.71 11.51 -16.19
N PRO A 355 -4.01 11.82 -16.37
CA PRO A 355 -4.75 11.42 -17.56
C PRO A 355 -4.07 11.86 -18.86
N GLY A 356 -4.02 10.96 -19.84
CA GLY A 356 -3.41 11.25 -21.14
C GLY A 356 -1.88 11.19 -21.18
N THR A 357 -1.24 10.75 -20.08
CA THR A 357 0.22 10.68 -19.96
C THR A 357 0.70 9.30 -19.49
N ALA A 358 2.00 9.07 -19.44
CA ALA A 358 2.58 7.81 -18.97
C ALA A 358 2.57 7.67 -17.45
N MET A 359 2.47 8.79 -16.70
CA MET A 359 2.53 8.79 -15.25
C MET A 359 1.33 8.12 -14.62
N GLY A 360 1.57 7.06 -13.85
CA GLY A 360 0.62 6.36 -13.01
C GLY A 360 0.72 4.84 -13.07
N PHE A 361 -0.33 4.13 -12.64
CA PHE A 361 -0.33 2.67 -12.50
C PHE A 361 -0.84 1.98 -13.76
N TRP A 362 -0.21 0.87 -14.15
CA TRP A 362 -0.50 0.16 -15.39
C TRP A 362 -0.55 -1.35 -15.22
N LEU A 363 -1.62 -1.94 -15.74
CA LEU A 363 -1.95 -3.35 -15.58
C LEU A 363 -1.54 -4.19 -16.80
N ASN A 364 -1.23 -5.47 -16.61
CA ASN A 364 -0.93 -6.41 -17.70
C ASN A 364 -2.12 -6.77 -18.60
N THR A 365 -3.36 -6.43 -18.19
CA THR A 365 -4.59 -6.87 -18.87
C THR A 365 -5.36 -5.73 -19.53
N PRO A 366 -5.78 -5.88 -20.80
CA PRO A 366 -6.58 -4.90 -21.53
C PRO A 366 -8.04 -4.81 -21.07
N SER A 367 -8.49 -5.72 -20.21
CA SER A 367 -9.89 -5.76 -19.80
C SER A 367 -10.24 -4.58 -18.90
N THR A 368 -11.16 -3.73 -19.37
CA THR A 368 -11.77 -2.65 -18.59
C THR A 368 -12.93 -3.13 -17.71
N ASN A 369 -13.40 -4.37 -17.93
CA ASN A 369 -14.60 -4.94 -17.32
C ASN A 369 -14.30 -6.00 -16.26
N ILE A 370 -13.04 -6.42 -16.15
CA ILE A 370 -12.59 -7.22 -15.02
C ILE A 370 -12.15 -6.20 -13.97
N PHE A 371 -13.09 -5.83 -13.09
CA PHE A 371 -12.71 -5.59 -11.71
C PHE A 371 -11.92 -6.84 -11.31
N PRO A 372 -10.64 -6.76 -10.91
CA PRO A 372 -9.93 -7.92 -10.41
C PRO A 372 -10.67 -8.37 -9.14
N GLY A 373 -11.63 -9.27 -9.35
CA GLY A 373 -12.70 -9.65 -8.46
C GLY A 373 -12.23 -9.81 -7.02
N TYR A 374 -13.02 -9.26 -6.10
CA TYR A 374 -13.33 -9.98 -4.85
C TYR A 374 -14.11 -11.29 -5.16
N GLU A 375 -13.85 -11.97 -6.28
CA GLU A 375 -14.57 -13.20 -6.64
C GLU A 375 -14.19 -14.37 -5.72
N THR A 376 -13.15 -14.22 -4.91
CA THR A 376 -12.93 -14.98 -3.70
C THR A 376 -12.59 -14.01 -2.58
N LYS A 377 -13.12 -14.23 -1.37
CA LYS A 377 -12.81 -13.41 -0.18
C LYS A 377 -11.33 -13.53 0.26
N ASP A 378 -10.50 -14.22 -0.52
CA ASP A 378 -9.24 -14.81 -0.08
C ASP A 378 -8.06 -14.54 -1.03
N GLU A 379 -8.24 -13.89 -2.18
CA GLU A 379 -7.14 -13.58 -3.12
C GLU A 379 -7.14 -12.10 -3.51
N TRP A 380 -6.01 -11.42 -3.24
CA TRP A 380 -5.69 -10.15 -3.88
C TRP A 380 -5.52 -10.39 -5.37
N ASP A 381 -6.36 -9.76 -6.18
CA ASP A 381 -6.54 -10.15 -7.58
C ASP A 381 -5.76 -9.23 -8.56
N VAL A 382 -4.96 -8.28 -8.04
CA VAL A 382 -3.94 -7.55 -8.81
C VAL A 382 -2.62 -8.30 -8.70
N ASP A 383 -2.20 -8.93 -9.80
CA ASP A 383 -0.88 -9.56 -9.89
C ASP A 383 0.21 -8.48 -9.96
N GLU A 384 0.64 -7.99 -8.79
CA GLU A 384 1.71 -6.97 -8.67
C GLU A 384 2.94 -7.33 -9.51
N TRP A 385 3.25 -8.63 -9.62
CA TRP A 385 4.40 -9.15 -10.35
C TRP A 385 4.30 -8.97 -11.86
N GLU A 386 3.14 -8.64 -12.41
CA GLU A 386 2.96 -8.34 -13.82
C GLU A 386 2.58 -6.88 -14.09
N THR A 387 2.57 -6.02 -13.08
CA THR A 387 2.24 -4.60 -13.20
C THR A 387 3.47 -3.70 -13.19
N ILE A 388 3.28 -2.43 -13.57
CA ILE A 388 4.27 -1.37 -13.41
C ILE A 388 3.62 -0.10 -12.89
N TRP A 389 4.41 0.70 -12.18
CA TRP A 389 3.99 2.01 -11.70
C TRP A 389 5.03 3.06 -12.03
N LEU A 390 4.61 4.14 -12.70
CA LEU A 390 5.45 5.25 -13.14
C LEU A 390 5.08 6.50 -12.35
N TYR A 391 5.95 6.98 -11.46
CA TYR A 391 5.60 8.06 -10.54
C TYR A 391 6.74 9.05 -10.29
N GLN A 392 6.43 10.21 -9.72
CA GLN A 392 7.41 11.19 -9.27
C GLN A 392 7.85 10.84 -7.85
N ASP A 393 9.14 11.01 -7.57
CA ASP A 393 9.68 10.78 -6.23
C ASP A 393 8.95 11.63 -5.17
N PHE A 394 8.64 11.02 -4.03
CA PHE A 394 7.87 11.64 -2.95
C PHE A 394 8.68 12.67 -2.16
N ARG A 395 10.01 12.66 -2.29
CA ARG A 395 10.89 13.62 -1.60
C ARG A 395 10.78 15.00 -2.25
N LYS A 396 10.68 16.01 -1.40
CA LYS A 396 10.59 17.43 -1.74
C LYS A 396 11.83 17.95 -2.45
N ASP A 397 13.02 17.45 -2.15
CA ASP A 397 14.23 17.85 -2.89
C ASP A 397 14.39 17.10 -4.22
N ALA A 398 13.63 16.01 -4.41
CA ALA A 398 13.66 15.14 -5.58
C ALA A 398 12.54 15.43 -6.58
N HIS A 399 12.01 16.66 -6.64
CA HIS A 399 10.93 17.04 -7.56
C HIS A 399 11.24 16.82 -9.05
N SER A 400 12.51 16.69 -9.45
CA SER A 400 12.88 16.33 -10.82
C SER A 400 13.14 14.83 -11.00
N THR A 401 13.00 14.02 -9.97
CA THR A 401 13.27 12.58 -9.98
C THR A 401 11.97 11.82 -10.18
N TYR A 402 12.03 10.85 -11.08
CA TYR A 402 10.91 10.01 -11.44
C TYR A 402 11.34 8.55 -11.39
N ASN A 403 10.42 7.71 -10.95
CA ASN A 403 10.68 6.31 -10.63
C ASN A 403 9.77 5.40 -11.45
N ILE A 404 10.22 4.17 -11.65
CA ILE A 404 9.42 3.06 -12.14
C ILE A 404 9.64 1.86 -11.21
N THR A 405 8.56 1.33 -10.65
CA THR A 405 8.57 -0.01 -10.02
C THR A 405 8.10 -1.03 -11.03
N VAL A 406 8.75 -2.19 -11.02
CA VAL A 406 8.46 -3.29 -11.95
C VAL A 406 8.32 -4.60 -11.21
N GLY A 407 7.36 -5.42 -11.64
CA GLY A 407 7.28 -6.80 -11.20
C GLY A 407 8.36 -7.72 -11.77
N HIS A 408 8.05 -9.01 -11.85
CA HIS A 408 8.97 -10.03 -12.35
C HIS A 408 9.23 -9.87 -13.85
N ASN A 409 10.53 -9.81 -14.21
CA ASN A 409 11.12 -9.73 -15.56
C ASN A 409 10.13 -9.54 -16.74
N THR A 410 9.59 -8.34 -16.87
CA THR A 410 8.43 -8.11 -17.74
C THR A 410 8.78 -7.57 -19.14
N PHE A 411 9.94 -6.95 -19.36
CA PHE A 411 10.34 -6.36 -20.67
C PHE A 411 11.82 -5.93 -20.71
N GLY A 412 12.71 -6.67 -20.04
CA GLY A 412 14.14 -6.37 -19.96
C GLY A 412 14.56 -5.55 -18.73
N LEU A 413 13.63 -5.25 -17.81
CA LEU A 413 13.91 -4.84 -16.43
C LEU A 413 13.68 -6.03 -15.51
N ASP A 414 14.62 -6.27 -14.59
CA ASP A 414 14.56 -7.39 -13.66
C ASP A 414 14.08 -6.92 -12.28
N SER A 415 13.35 -7.79 -11.58
CA SER A 415 13.09 -7.62 -10.14
C SER A 415 14.39 -7.86 -9.36
N GLY A 416 15.25 -6.84 -9.31
CA GLY A 416 16.38 -6.79 -8.37
C GLY A 416 15.91 -6.67 -6.91
N PRO A 417 16.83 -6.57 -5.93
CA PRO A 417 16.49 -6.49 -4.50
C PRO A 417 15.55 -5.32 -4.13
N HIS A 418 15.32 -4.36 -5.03
CA HIS A 418 14.42 -3.22 -4.81
C HIS A 418 13.40 -2.99 -5.93
N ALA A 419 13.43 -3.78 -7.02
CA ALA A 419 12.46 -3.70 -8.12
C ALA A 419 12.14 -2.29 -8.67
N GLU A 420 13.04 -1.32 -8.45
CA GLU A 420 12.80 0.11 -8.69
C GLU A 420 13.98 0.75 -9.43
N TYR A 421 13.64 1.55 -10.44
CA TYR A 421 14.58 2.34 -11.22
C TYR A 421 14.19 3.81 -11.18
N SER A 422 15.18 4.68 -11.27
CA SER A 422 15.00 6.13 -11.18
C SER A 422 15.72 6.86 -12.31
N TYR A 423 15.24 8.05 -12.66
CA TYR A 423 15.96 8.99 -13.50
C TYR A 423 15.62 10.44 -13.09
N SER A 424 16.46 11.38 -13.52
CA SER A 424 16.16 12.80 -13.40
C SER A 424 15.58 13.32 -14.70
N ALA A 425 14.37 13.88 -14.63
CA ALA A 425 13.70 14.47 -15.77
C ALA A 425 14.47 15.66 -16.33
N SER A 426 14.67 15.66 -17.64
CA SER A 426 15.26 16.75 -18.36
C SER A 426 14.24 17.86 -18.60
N LYS A 427 14.67 19.11 -18.39
CA LYS A 427 13.91 20.30 -18.81
C LYS A 427 14.03 20.57 -20.31
N ASN A 428 15.11 20.08 -20.93
CA ASN A 428 15.49 20.39 -22.31
C ASN A 428 15.94 19.12 -23.03
N GLY A 429 15.25 18.74 -24.11
CA GLY A 429 15.65 17.63 -24.96
C GLY A 429 14.58 16.55 -25.08
N PRO A 430 14.77 15.59 -26.01
CA PRO A 430 13.75 14.60 -26.33
C PRO A 430 13.78 13.37 -25.39
N ALA A 431 14.86 13.19 -24.62
CA ALA A 431 15.06 12.08 -23.68
C ALA A 431 14.86 12.52 -22.23
N ASN A 432 14.60 11.55 -21.35
CA ASN A 432 14.33 11.77 -19.93
C ASN A 432 13.19 12.76 -19.69
N LEU A 433 12.13 12.73 -20.52
CA LEU A 433 10.94 13.51 -20.20
C LEU A 433 10.24 12.92 -18.99
N ALA A 434 9.79 13.81 -18.11
CA ALA A 434 8.94 13.45 -16.98
C ALA A 434 7.73 12.61 -17.41
N TRP A 435 7.28 11.69 -16.56
CA TRP A 435 6.19 10.76 -16.90
C TRP A 435 4.89 11.46 -17.29
N ASP A 436 4.59 12.59 -16.64
CA ASP A 436 3.44 13.46 -16.89
C ASP A 436 3.59 14.32 -18.15
N ASN A 437 4.76 14.31 -18.78
CA ASN A 437 5.02 14.97 -20.06
C ASN A 437 5.10 14.00 -21.25
N ILE A 438 5.13 12.69 -21.01
CA ILE A 438 5.08 11.67 -22.06
C ILE A 438 3.63 11.51 -22.54
N LYS A 439 3.36 11.85 -23.80
CA LYS A 439 2.02 11.81 -24.43
C LYS A 439 2.03 10.99 -25.72
N SER A 440 0.86 10.61 -26.23
CA SER A 440 0.72 9.84 -27.48
C SER A 440 1.34 10.52 -28.71
N GLY A 441 1.65 9.73 -29.73
CA GLY A 441 2.09 10.20 -31.05
C GLY A 441 3.57 10.03 -31.40
N LYS A 442 4.42 9.60 -30.44
CA LYS A 442 5.82 9.24 -30.69
C LYS A 442 6.37 8.33 -29.58
N ASN A 443 7.55 7.76 -29.84
CA ASN A 443 8.32 7.04 -28.83
C ASN A 443 9.26 7.98 -28.08
N TYR A 444 9.48 7.70 -26.81
CA TYR A 444 10.35 8.43 -25.90
C TYR A 444 11.44 7.50 -25.38
N CYS A 445 12.54 8.06 -24.89
CA CYS A 445 13.62 7.31 -24.27
C CYS A 445 13.96 7.89 -22.90
N VAL A 446 14.14 7.00 -21.93
CA VAL A 446 14.51 7.32 -20.56
C VAL A 446 15.74 6.53 -20.13
N GLU A 447 16.68 7.18 -19.47
CA GLU A 447 17.95 6.64 -18.99
C GLU A 447 17.80 6.23 -17.52
N LEU A 448 17.59 4.94 -17.28
CA LEU A 448 17.28 4.39 -15.97
C LEU A 448 18.54 4.07 -15.16
N ARG A 449 18.53 4.51 -13.91
CA ARG A 449 19.51 4.18 -12.88
C ARG A 449 18.86 3.23 -11.88
N VAL A 450 19.64 2.34 -11.30
CA VAL A 450 19.14 1.45 -10.24
C VAL A 450 18.94 2.27 -8.97
N LYS A 451 17.77 2.11 -8.33
CA LYS A 451 17.55 2.63 -6.98
C LYS A 451 17.96 1.55 -5.98
N GLU A 452 19.02 1.82 -5.22
CA GLU A 452 19.58 0.89 -4.25
C GLU A 452 18.79 0.86 -2.95
N ASN A 453 18.12 1.96 -2.59
CA ASN A 453 17.12 2.04 -1.53
C ASN A 453 16.36 3.36 -1.66
N MET A 454 15.43 3.64 -0.75
CA MET A 454 14.62 4.86 -0.76
C MET A 454 15.44 6.17 -0.85
N PHE A 455 16.69 6.16 -0.37
CA PHE A 455 17.55 7.34 -0.32
C PHE A 455 18.67 7.36 -1.38
N VAL A 456 19.08 6.18 -1.85
CA VAL A 456 20.27 6.02 -2.70
C VAL A 456 19.87 5.58 -4.10
N ILE A 457 20.24 6.40 -5.08
CA ILE A 457 20.13 6.11 -6.51
C ILE A 457 21.55 5.99 -7.05
N SER A 458 21.81 4.92 -7.81
CA SER A 458 23.09 4.73 -8.48
C SER A 458 23.42 5.92 -9.38
N ASN A 459 24.70 6.27 -9.51
CA ASN A 459 25.12 7.33 -10.41
C ASN A 459 25.11 6.88 -11.88
N ASP A 460 25.22 5.58 -12.13
CA ASP A 460 25.37 5.02 -13.47
C ASP A 460 24.01 4.71 -14.10
N VAL A 461 23.87 5.05 -15.39
CA VAL A 461 22.74 4.59 -16.19
C VAL A 461 22.98 3.13 -16.56
N HIS A 462 22.05 2.27 -16.18
CA HIS A 462 22.14 0.82 -16.36
C HIS A 462 21.44 0.37 -17.65
N LYS A 463 20.25 0.93 -17.88
CA LYS A 463 19.39 0.57 -19.01
C LYS A 463 18.75 1.83 -19.57
N ILE A 464 18.33 1.77 -20.83
CA ILE A 464 17.37 2.73 -21.37
C ILE A 464 16.00 2.08 -21.46
N LEU A 465 14.95 2.87 -21.29
CA LEU A 465 13.56 2.48 -21.48
C LEU A 465 13.00 3.22 -22.68
N ILE A 466 12.55 2.50 -23.70
CA ILE A 466 11.72 3.06 -24.78
C ILE A 466 10.26 3.00 -24.31
N VAL A 467 9.55 4.11 -24.45
CA VAL A 467 8.16 4.26 -23.98
C VAL A 467 7.28 4.82 -25.09
N SER A 468 6.07 4.29 -25.26
CA SER A 468 5.06 4.78 -26.19
C SER A 468 3.66 4.68 -25.60
N LEU A 469 2.79 5.62 -25.98
CA LEU A 469 1.38 5.64 -25.60
C LEU A 469 0.50 5.52 -26.84
N SER A 470 -0.56 4.71 -26.76
CA SER A 470 -1.62 4.68 -27.77
C SER A 470 -2.29 6.04 -27.92
N GLU A 471 -2.96 6.27 -29.05
CA GLU A 471 -3.63 7.55 -29.34
C GLU A 471 -4.63 7.96 -28.25
N ASP A 472 -5.35 7.00 -27.67
CA ASP A 472 -6.29 7.18 -26.56
C ASP A 472 -5.65 7.17 -25.16
N ALA A 473 -4.32 7.02 -25.08
CA ALA A 473 -3.52 6.91 -23.87
C ALA A 473 -3.99 5.83 -22.88
N LYS A 474 -4.64 4.77 -23.39
CA LYS A 474 -5.06 3.61 -22.58
C LYS A 474 -4.10 2.42 -22.64
N LYS A 475 -3.09 2.49 -23.52
CA LYS A 475 -2.05 1.47 -23.66
C LYS A 475 -0.69 2.12 -23.55
N LEU A 476 0.14 1.58 -22.67
CA LEU A 476 1.54 1.95 -22.49
C LEU A 476 2.41 0.80 -22.99
N THR A 477 3.19 1.04 -24.03
CA THR A 477 4.15 0.06 -24.56
C THR A 477 5.55 0.45 -24.13
N VAL A 478 6.28 -0.48 -23.52
CA VAL A 478 7.62 -0.27 -22.98
C VAL A 478 8.59 -1.38 -23.37
N GLU A 479 9.86 -1.04 -23.52
CA GLU A 479 10.95 -1.98 -23.74
C GLU A 479 12.22 -1.45 -23.09
N ALA A 480 12.88 -2.26 -22.27
CA ALA A 480 14.15 -1.91 -21.69
C ALA A 480 15.29 -2.56 -22.47
N ILE A 481 16.34 -1.78 -22.74
CA ILE A 481 17.49 -2.17 -23.55
C ILE A 481 18.76 -1.94 -22.74
N ASP A 482 19.71 -2.88 -22.84
CA ASP A 482 21.04 -2.80 -22.23
C ASP A 482 21.93 -1.76 -22.95
N LYS A 483 21.60 -0.48 -22.74
CA LYS A 483 22.35 0.69 -23.14
C LYS A 483 22.35 1.69 -21.99
N ASN A 484 23.39 2.52 -21.93
CA ASN A 484 23.57 3.50 -20.87
C ASN A 484 23.24 4.94 -21.29
N LYS A 485 22.70 5.13 -22.51
CA LYS A 485 22.39 6.46 -23.01
C LYS A 485 21.32 6.43 -24.10
N CYS A 486 20.40 7.39 -24.04
CA CYS A 486 19.50 7.69 -25.14
C CYS A 486 20.29 8.34 -26.28
N GLY A 487 20.24 7.74 -27.48
CA GLY A 487 20.72 8.39 -28.71
C GLY A 487 19.83 9.57 -29.14
N ASP A 488 20.10 10.16 -30.30
CA ASP A 488 19.40 11.37 -30.79
C ASP A 488 17.95 11.14 -31.26
N GLY A 489 17.51 9.89 -31.31
CA GLY A 489 16.19 9.48 -31.81
C GLY A 489 16.07 9.53 -33.34
N PRO A 490 14.92 9.14 -33.92
CA PRO A 490 13.77 8.56 -33.23
C PRO A 490 14.08 7.17 -32.66
N TRP A 491 13.49 6.84 -31.50
CA TRP A 491 13.68 5.53 -30.87
C TRP A 491 12.65 4.55 -31.38
N VAL A 492 13.09 3.31 -31.62
CA VAL A 492 12.26 2.24 -32.19
C VAL A 492 12.43 1.01 -31.31
N PHE A 493 11.31 0.34 -31.04
CA PHE A 493 11.31 -0.93 -30.33
C PHE A 493 12.11 -1.99 -31.10
N GLN A 494 12.78 -2.89 -30.38
CA GLN A 494 13.65 -3.95 -30.93
C GLN A 494 12.98 -5.32 -30.94
N GLY A 495 11.69 -5.41 -30.58
CA GLY A 495 10.91 -6.64 -30.57
C GLY A 495 10.78 -7.30 -29.18
N GLY A 496 11.33 -6.68 -28.13
CA GLY A 496 11.18 -7.09 -26.73
C GLY A 496 10.13 -6.29 -25.95
N GLU A 497 9.29 -5.50 -26.63
CA GLU A 497 8.33 -4.63 -25.97
C GLU A 497 7.17 -5.38 -25.30
N LYS A 498 6.71 -4.86 -24.17
CA LYS A 498 5.47 -5.28 -23.48
C LYS A 498 4.49 -4.12 -23.42
N THR A 499 3.21 -4.44 -23.54
CA THR A 499 2.12 -3.46 -23.44
C THR A 499 1.32 -3.66 -22.17
N PHE A 500 1.07 -2.55 -21.48
CA PHE A 500 0.27 -2.43 -20.26
C PHE A 500 -0.93 -1.51 -20.50
N TYR A 501 -1.90 -1.52 -19.60
CA TYR A 501 -3.25 -1.00 -19.84
C TYR A 501 -3.84 -0.26 -18.64
N ARG A 502 -4.74 0.68 -18.96
CA ARG A 502 -5.57 1.46 -18.04
C ARG A 502 -7.05 1.25 -18.23
#